data_AF-A0A150TBV9-F1
#
_entry.id   AF-A0A150TBV9-F1
#
_cell.length_a   1.000
_cell.length_b   1.000
_cell.length_c   1.000
_cell.angle_alpha   90.00
_cell.angle_beta   90.00
_cell.angle_gamma   90.00
#
_symmetry.space_group_name_H-M   'P 1'
#
loop_
_entity.id
_entity.type
_entity.pdbx_description
1 polymer ?
#
loop_
_entity_poly.entity_id
_entity_poly.type
_entity_poly.pdbx_seq_one_letter_code
_entity_poly.pdbx_strand_id
1 'polypeptide(L)'
;MRRIRRDATKVWHNPELHTAYGRGQPNSAGLPRPTQTGEDRRAAKQHRAALEALFSPRKEPEAEDGKGGRAKSGRDAASKAPGRIVLAPPPQSDPKAVERQRLLSKLLCASGRPNISKAANEFLRAGHTFPAEQDVYLQLLEHSDEQRIQEAIDELSGILVAELPKRRAVLESRLRRIEEFAEEPATREAAERLRRQVSGR
;
A
#
# COMPACT_ATOMS: atom_id res chain seq x y z
N MET A 1 -26.18 -4.91 48.82
CA MET A 1 -26.04 -4.12 47.58
C MET A 1 -25.03 -4.80 46.65
N ARG A 2 -25.50 -5.51 45.62
CA ARG A 2 -24.64 -6.24 44.66
C ARG A 2 -24.21 -5.28 43.55
N ARG A 3 -22.90 -5.15 43.33
CA ARG A 3 -22.31 -4.37 42.22
C ARG A 3 -22.52 -5.15 40.92
N ILE A 4 -23.33 -4.61 40.01
CA ILE A 4 -23.51 -5.15 38.66
C ILE A 4 -22.29 -4.72 37.84
N ARG A 5 -21.48 -5.68 37.41
CA ARG A 5 -20.40 -5.45 36.44
C ARG A 5 -21.04 -5.19 35.09
N ARG A 6 -20.79 -4.02 34.49
CA ARG A 6 -21.23 -3.67 33.14
C ARG A 6 -20.59 -4.59 32.10
N ASP A 7 -21.36 -4.80 31.06
CA ASP A 7 -21.20 -5.72 29.95
C ASP A 7 -19.79 -5.82 29.38
N ALA A 8 -19.36 -7.07 29.23
CA ALA A 8 -18.25 -7.43 28.38
C ALA A 8 -18.59 -7.02 26.94
N THR A 9 -17.86 -6.03 26.43
CA THR A 9 -17.79 -5.76 24.99
C THR A 9 -17.58 -7.07 24.26
N LYS A 10 -18.56 -7.49 23.45
CA LYS A 10 -18.47 -8.65 22.57
C LYS A 10 -17.49 -8.30 21.44
N VAL A 11 -16.21 -8.38 21.77
CA VAL A 11 -15.09 -8.13 20.86
C VAL A 11 -15.10 -9.26 19.83
N TRP A 12 -15.42 -8.90 18.59
CA TRP A 12 -15.35 -9.78 17.43
C TRP A 12 -13.89 -10.14 17.15
N HIS A 13 -13.43 -11.24 17.74
CA HIS A 13 -12.11 -11.80 17.47
C HIS A 13 -12.10 -12.50 16.11
N ASN A 14 -11.09 -12.21 15.31
CA ASN A 14 -10.85 -12.78 13.98
C ASN A 14 -9.69 -13.78 14.06
N PRO A 15 -9.94 -15.08 14.22
CA PRO A 15 -8.86 -16.07 14.35
C PRO A 15 -8.16 -16.43 13.03
N GLU A 16 -8.68 -15.99 11.87
CA GLU A 16 -8.21 -16.46 10.55
C GLU A 16 -7.13 -15.57 9.90
N LEU A 17 -6.65 -14.51 10.56
CA LEU A 17 -5.63 -13.60 9.99
C LEU A 17 -4.21 -13.79 10.53
N HIS A 18 -3.96 -14.81 11.36
CA HIS A 18 -2.62 -15.05 11.94
C HIS A 18 -1.73 -16.04 11.16
N THR A 19 -2.10 -16.42 9.93
CA THR A 19 -1.38 -17.47 9.18
C THR A 19 -0.54 -16.97 8.00
N ALA A 20 -0.44 -15.67 7.78
CA ALA A 20 0.48 -15.11 6.80
C ALA A 20 1.43 -14.15 7.51
N TYR A 21 2.73 -14.39 7.35
CA TYR A 21 3.86 -13.59 7.83
C TYR A 21 4.43 -13.94 9.22
N GLY A 22 5.08 -15.11 9.28
CA GLY A 22 6.50 -15.15 9.71
C GLY A 22 6.81 -15.70 11.10
N ARG A 23 7.15 -16.99 11.18
CA ARG A 23 8.36 -17.49 11.86
C ARG A 23 8.64 -18.92 11.40
N GLY A 24 9.87 -19.15 10.96
CA GLY A 24 10.24 -20.25 10.07
C GLY A 24 10.36 -21.63 10.70
N GLN A 25 10.38 -22.62 9.82
CA GLN A 25 11.01 -23.90 10.04
C GLN A 25 11.77 -24.33 8.77
N PRO A 26 13.03 -24.78 8.88
CA PRO A 26 13.86 -25.14 7.74
C PRO A 26 13.75 -26.64 7.45
N ASN A 27 13.19 -27.01 6.30
CA ASN A 27 13.62 -28.20 5.53
C ASN A 27 12.77 -28.42 4.27
N SER A 28 13.39 -28.24 3.11
CA SER A 28 13.16 -28.99 1.86
C SER A 28 14.04 -28.32 0.80
N ALA A 29 15.17 -28.94 0.48
CA ALA A 29 15.31 -29.88 -0.65
C ALA A 29 15.78 -29.11 -1.90
N GLY A 30 16.99 -29.48 -2.34
CA GLY A 30 17.82 -28.74 -3.29
C GLY A 30 17.17 -28.49 -4.64
N LEU A 31 17.32 -27.24 -5.10
CA LEU A 31 17.32 -26.89 -6.51
C LEU A 31 18.78 -26.82 -6.98
N PRO A 32 19.11 -27.37 -8.17
CA PRO A 32 20.48 -27.37 -8.66
C PRO A 32 20.94 -25.94 -8.94
N ARG A 33 22.04 -25.56 -8.30
CA ARG A 33 22.72 -24.28 -8.50
C ARG A 33 23.22 -24.22 -9.95
N PRO A 34 22.84 -23.21 -10.76
CA PRO A 34 23.41 -23.06 -12.09
C PRO A 34 24.92 -22.82 -11.94
N THR A 35 25.72 -23.61 -12.66
CA THR A 35 27.17 -23.49 -12.71
C THR A 35 27.51 -22.19 -13.44
N GLN A 36 27.54 -21.08 -12.71
CA GLN A 36 28.04 -19.80 -13.21
C GLN A 36 29.47 -20.02 -13.72
N THR A 37 29.65 -19.82 -15.02
CA THR A 37 30.96 -19.91 -15.67
C THR A 37 31.87 -18.80 -15.13
N GLY A 38 33.19 -18.96 -15.29
CA GLY A 38 34.17 -17.97 -14.79
C GLY A 38 33.97 -16.57 -15.38
N GLU A 39 33.34 -16.48 -16.55
CA GLU A 39 33.00 -15.25 -17.27
C GLU A 39 31.82 -14.52 -16.62
N ASP A 40 30.76 -15.25 -16.22
CA ASP A 40 29.62 -14.68 -15.49
C ASP A 40 30.04 -14.01 -14.18
N ARG A 41 31.00 -14.61 -13.47
CA ARG A 41 31.56 -14.04 -12.23
C ARG A 41 32.38 -12.78 -12.47
N ARG A 42 33.06 -12.67 -13.61
CA ARG A 42 33.82 -11.47 -13.99
C ARG A 42 32.87 -10.35 -14.40
N ALA A 43 31.85 -10.65 -15.20
CA ALA A 43 30.81 -9.70 -15.58
C ALA A 43 30.05 -9.17 -14.35
N ALA A 44 29.68 -10.04 -13.41
CA ALA A 44 29.02 -9.64 -12.18
C ALA A 44 29.90 -8.74 -11.28
N LYS A 45 31.21 -9.00 -11.22
CA LYS A 45 32.17 -8.16 -10.48
C LYS A 45 32.37 -6.80 -11.14
N GLN A 46 32.47 -6.75 -12.47
CA GLN A 46 32.58 -5.50 -13.22
C GLN A 46 31.32 -4.65 -13.07
N HIS A 47 30.14 -5.28 -13.13
CA HIS A 47 28.87 -4.60 -12.90
C HIS A 47 28.78 -4.04 -11.49
N ARG A 48 29.20 -4.81 -10.47
CA ARG A 48 29.25 -4.33 -9.08
C ARG A 48 30.22 -3.16 -8.90
N ALA A 49 31.42 -3.24 -9.48
CA ALA A 49 32.41 -2.18 -9.41
C ALA A 49 31.96 -0.89 -10.13
N ALA A 50 31.26 -1.02 -11.27
CA ALA A 50 30.70 0.11 -11.99
C ALA A 50 29.61 0.82 -11.17
N LEU A 51 28.75 0.05 -10.48
CA LEU A 51 27.76 0.62 -9.57
C LEU A 51 28.45 1.30 -8.37
N GLU A 52 29.47 0.67 -7.79
CA GLU A 52 30.21 1.27 -6.67
C GLU A 52 30.93 2.56 -7.09
N ALA A 53 31.42 2.68 -8.32
CA ALA A 53 32.02 3.91 -8.84
C ALA A 53 30.99 5.04 -9.02
N LEU A 54 29.72 4.72 -9.36
CA LEU A 54 28.65 5.71 -9.51
C LEU A 54 28.11 6.20 -8.17
N PHE A 55 28.17 5.36 -7.12
CA PHE A 55 27.65 5.67 -5.79
C PHE A 55 28.73 5.98 -4.74
N SER A 56 30.02 5.91 -5.11
CA SER A 56 31.10 6.34 -4.24
C SER A 56 31.03 7.86 -4.04
N PRO A 57 31.08 8.35 -2.79
CA PRO A 57 31.10 9.78 -2.53
C PRO A 57 32.33 10.40 -3.20
N ARG A 58 32.08 11.44 -4.02
CA ARG A 58 33.10 12.18 -4.77
C ARG A 58 34.16 12.72 -3.81
N LYS A 59 35.30 12.02 -3.70
CA LYS A 59 36.48 12.52 -2.99
C LYS A 59 37.07 13.64 -3.85
N GLU A 60 36.97 14.87 -3.37
CA GLU A 60 37.63 16.04 -3.94
C GLU A 60 39.14 15.80 -3.98
N PRO A 61 39.84 16.04 -5.11
CA PRO A 61 41.29 15.93 -5.14
C PRO A 61 41.92 17.24 -4.63
N GLU A 62 42.49 17.19 -3.42
CA GLU A 62 43.61 18.06 -3.04
C GLU A 62 44.86 17.64 -3.82
N ALA A 63 45.62 18.63 -4.28
CA ALA A 63 46.80 18.51 -5.11
C ALA A 63 48.02 17.96 -4.34
N GLU A 64 48.84 17.13 -5.00
CA GLU A 64 50.24 17.44 -5.39
C GLU A 64 51.00 16.18 -5.88
N ASP A 65 51.62 16.36 -7.04
CA ASP A 65 52.86 15.80 -7.61
C ASP A 65 53.20 14.30 -7.69
N GLY A 66 53.55 13.88 -8.93
CA GLY A 66 54.34 12.66 -9.17
C GLY A 66 54.31 12.05 -10.57
N LYS A 67 54.87 12.76 -11.57
CA LYS A 67 55.46 12.26 -12.85
C LYS A 67 54.79 11.11 -13.65
N GLY A 68 54.40 11.46 -14.89
CA GLY A 68 54.88 10.72 -16.08
C GLY A 68 53.84 10.44 -17.18
N GLY A 69 54.03 11.03 -18.37
CA GLY A 69 53.70 10.32 -19.63
C GLY A 69 52.78 10.99 -20.67
N ARG A 70 53.27 12.03 -21.36
CA ARG A 70 53.23 12.23 -22.83
C ARG A 70 51.88 12.24 -23.59
N ALA A 71 51.39 13.47 -23.81
CA ALA A 71 50.88 14.10 -25.05
C ALA A 71 50.30 13.25 -26.21
N LYS A 72 49.07 13.59 -26.65
CA LYS A 72 48.85 14.39 -27.88
C LYS A 72 47.37 14.75 -28.13
N SER A 73 47.15 16.06 -28.30
CA SER A 73 46.13 16.77 -29.09
C SER A 73 45.16 15.96 -29.95
N GLY A 74 43.87 16.28 -29.85
CA GLY A 74 42.92 16.00 -30.93
C GLY A 74 41.46 16.30 -30.62
N ARG A 75 41.01 17.48 -31.06
CA ARG A 75 39.63 17.82 -31.45
C ARG A 75 38.61 18.10 -30.36
N ASP A 76 38.31 19.38 -30.25
CA ASP A 76 36.99 19.94 -29.98
C ASP A 76 35.88 19.10 -30.62
N ALA A 77 35.15 18.37 -29.77
CA ALA A 77 33.82 17.89 -30.06
C ALA A 77 32.97 18.34 -28.88
N ALA A 78 32.09 19.29 -29.16
CA ALA A 78 31.20 19.92 -28.22
C ALA A 78 30.47 18.89 -27.33
N SER A 79 30.98 18.71 -26.12
CA SER A 79 30.28 18.03 -25.03
C SER A 79 29.12 18.92 -24.61
N LYS A 80 28.04 18.88 -25.38
CA LYS A 80 26.72 19.33 -24.97
C LYS A 80 26.33 18.43 -23.80
N ALA A 81 26.66 18.88 -22.58
CA ALA A 81 26.13 18.30 -21.37
C ALA A 81 24.62 18.18 -21.56
N PRO A 82 24.00 16.99 -21.41
CA PRO A 82 22.55 16.92 -21.41
C PRO A 82 22.12 17.78 -20.23
N GLY A 83 21.41 18.86 -20.54
CA GLY A 83 20.92 19.81 -19.56
C GLY A 83 20.33 19.02 -18.40
N ARG A 84 20.88 19.22 -17.22
CA ARG A 84 20.30 18.73 -15.98
C ARG A 84 18.87 19.27 -15.96
N ILE A 85 17.91 18.43 -16.32
CA ILE A 85 16.50 18.71 -16.10
C ILE A 85 16.38 18.66 -14.59
N VAL A 86 16.60 19.82 -13.95
CA VAL A 86 16.12 20.06 -12.61
C VAL A 86 14.62 20.09 -12.80
N LEU A 87 14.00 18.91 -12.65
CA LEU A 87 12.58 18.82 -12.40
C LEU A 87 12.36 19.78 -11.23
N ALA A 88 11.65 20.88 -11.50
CA ALA A 88 11.32 21.85 -10.48
C ALA A 88 10.79 21.07 -9.27
N PRO A 89 11.17 21.44 -8.03
CA PRO A 89 10.61 20.80 -6.85
C PRO A 89 9.10 20.74 -7.05
N PRO A 90 8.46 19.56 -6.92
CA PRO A 90 7.02 19.44 -7.12
C PRO A 90 6.37 20.56 -6.31
N PRO A 91 5.40 21.30 -6.90
CA PRO A 91 4.80 22.46 -6.25
C PRO A 91 4.42 22.01 -4.85
N GLN A 92 4.99 22.68 -3.84
CA GLN A 92 4.88 22.31 -2.42
C GLN A 92 3.47 21.77 -2.20
N SER A 93 3.37 20.45 -2.10
CA SER A 93 2.09 19.78 -2.09
C SER A 93 1.32 20.36 -0.92
N ASP A 94 0.14 20.91 -1.20
CA ASP A 94 -0.69 21.57 -0.17
C ASP A 94 -0.63 20.71 1.09
N PRO A 95 -0.23 21.27 2.26
CA PRO A 95 -0.08 20.49 3.48
C PRO A 95 -1.33 19.65 3.79
N LYS A 96 -2.52 20.12 3.39
CA LYS A 96 -3.79 19.37 3.50
C LYS A 96 -3.87 18.17 2.56
N ALA A 97 -3.32 18.27 1.35
CA ALA A 97 -3.28 17.17 0.40
C ALA A 97 -2.31 16.07 0.87
N VAL A 98 -1.16 16.46 1.44
CA VAL A 98 -0.20 15.51 2.03
C VAL A 98 -0.81 14.80 3.24
N GLU A 99 -1.50 15.53 4.11
CA GLU A 99 -2.21 14.97 5.26
C GLU A 99 -3.31 14.00 4.82
N ARG A 100 -4.15 14.40 3.85
CA ARG A 100 -5.19 13.55 3.27
C ARG A 100 -4.61 12.24 2.73
N GLN A 101 -3.54 12.32 1.95
CA GLN A 101 -2.91 11.13 1.37
C GLN A 101 -2.36 10.21 2.47
N ARG A 102 -1.71 10.78 3.49
CA ARG A 102 -1.19 10.02 4.63
C ARG A 102 -2.31 9.30 5.40
N LEU A 103 -3.41 9.99 5.68
CA LEU A 103 -4.56 9.42 6.38
C LEU A 103 -5.28 8.36 5.54
N LEU A 104 -5.40 8.58 4.23
CA LEU A 104 -5.96 7.60 3.30
C LEU A 104 -5.11 6.32 3.23
N SER A 105 -3.79 6.46 3.09
CA SER A 105 -2.88 5.30 3.12
C SER A 105 -2.98 4.55 4.45
N LYS A 106 -3.12 5.27 5.57
CA LYS A 106 -3.34 4.67 6.89
C LYS A 106 -4.64 3.88 6.97
N LEU A 107 -5.73 4.36 6.37
CA LEU A 107 -7.01 3.64 6.30
C LEU A 107 -6.88 2.37 5.46
N LEU A 108 -6.28 2.45 4.28
CA LEU A 108 -6.11 1.33 3.36
C LEU A 108 -5.18 0.24 3.92
N CYS A 109 -4.17 0.61 4.70
CA CYS A 109 -3.27 -0.34 5.37
C CYS A 109 -3.77 -0.83 6.73
N ALA A 110 -4.81 -0.21 7.30
CA ALA A 110 -5.36 -0.64 8.58
C ALA A 110 -5.93 -2.07 8.42
N SER A 111 -5.71 -2.92 9.42
CA SER A 111 -6.29 -4.25 9.46
C SER A 111 -7.06 -4.44 10.76
N GLY A 112 -8.24 -5.04 10.62
CA GLY A 112 -9.15 -5.28 11.74
C GLY A 112 -10.06 -4.08 12.04
N ARG A 113 -11.31 -4.42 12.37
CA ARG A 113 -12.40 -3.50 12.72
C ARG A 113 -12.01 -2.33 13.63
N PRO A 114 -11.31 -2.51 14.77
CA PRO A 114 -10.98 -1.38 15.64
C PRO A 114 -9.99 -0.40 15.00
N ASN A 115 -9.02 -0.89 14.23
CA ASN A 115 -8.03 -0.03 13.57
C ASN A 115 -8.63 0.70 12.37
N ILE A 116 -9.46 0.00 11.60
CA ILE A 116 -10.19 0.57 10.46
C ILE A 116 -11.12 1.69 10.93
N SER A 117 -11.91 1.42 11.97
CA SER A 117 -12.83 2.41 12.54
C SER A 117 -12.08 3.61 13.09
N LYS A 118 -10.94 3.40 13.76
CA LYS A 118 -10.10 4.50 14.23
C LYS A 118 -9.55 5.34 13.06
N ALA A 119 -9.03 4.70 12.01
CA ALA A 119 -8.47 5.39 10.86
C ALA A 119 -9.55 6.15 10.07
N ALA A 120 -10.73 5.58 9.88
CA ALA A 120 -11.85 6.23 9.21
C ALA A 120 -12.33 7.46 9.99
N ASN A 121 -12.48 7.34 11.31
CA ASN A 121 -12.85 8.47 12.16
C ASN A 121 -11.78 9.56 12.21
N GLU A 122 -10.49 9.20 12.15
CA GLU A 122 -9.39 10.18 12.05
C GLU A 122 -9.43 10.94 10.73
N PHE A 123 -9.70 10.24 9.63
CA PHE A 123 -9.86 10.84 8.30
C PHE A 123 -11.03 11.83 8.25
N LEU A 124 -12.19 11.46 8.81
CA LEU A 124 -13.36 12.34 8.89
C LEU A 124 -13.12 13.51 9.86
N ARG A 125 -12.44 13.29 10.99
CA ARG A 125 -12.11 14.35 11.95
C ARG A 125 -11.17 15.40 11.36
N ALA A 126 -10.31 15.01 10.42
CA ALA A 126 -9.48 15.94 9.64
C ALA A 126 -10.29 16.78 8.63
N GLY A 127 -11.61 16.56 8.51
CA GLY A 127 -12.49 17.28 7.59
C GLY A 127 -12.32 16.86 6.13
N HIS A 128 -11.81 15.65 5.89
CA HIS A 128 -11.68 15.10 4.54
C HIS A 128 -12.89 14.24 4.17
N THR A 129 -13.25 14.27 2.89
CA THR A 129 -14.27 13.40 2.29
C THR A 129 -13.61 12.18 1.67
N PHE A 130 -14.24 11.01 1.80
CA PHE A 130 -13.69 9.79 1.21
C PHE A 130 -13.67 9.92 -0.32
N PRO A 131 -12.59 9.51 -0.98
CA PRO A 131 -12.58 9.45 -2.44
C PRO A 131 -13.51 8.32 -2.90
N ALA A 132 -14.10 8.50 -4.09
CA ALA A 132 -15.01 7.53 -4.71
C ALA A 132 -14.26 6.30 -5.25
N GLU A 133 -13.52 5.61 -4.39
CA GLU A 133 -12.68 4.46 -4.74
C GLU A 133 -13.21 3.18 -4.09
N GLN A 134 -13.35 2.13 -4.90
CA GLN A 134 -13.86 0.83 -4.42
C GLN A 134 -13.09 0.29 -3.20
N ASP A 135 -11.76 0.39 -3.19
CA ASP A 135 -10.92 -0.15 -2.10
C ASP A 135 -11.15 0.58 -0.77
N VAL A 136 -11.49 1.87 -0.81
CA VAL A 136 -11.79 2.67 0.39
C VAL A 136 -13.10 2.23 1.00
N TYR A 137 -14.16 2.17 0.21
CA TYR A 137 -15.46 1.74 0.71
C TYR A 137 -15.50 0.26 1.08
N LEU A 138 -14.75 -0.59 0.37
CA LEU A 138 -14.55 -1.98 0.77
C LEU A 138 -13.99 -2.04 2.20
N GLN A 139 -13.04 -1.16 2.54
CA GLN A 139 -12.49 -1.07 3.89
C GLN A 139 -13.49 -0.56 4.91
N LEU A 140 -14.32 0.41 4.55
CA LEU A 140 -15.37 0.96 5.41
C LEU A 140 -16.48 -0.05 5.74
N LEU A 141 -16.66 -1.11 4.95
CA LEU A 141 -17.56 -2.22 5.32
C LEU A 141 -17.14 -2.93 6.63
N GLU A 142 -15.89 -2.82 7.06
CA GLU A 142 -15.41 -3.36 8.34
C GLU A 142 -15.49 -2.33 9.49
N HIS A 143 -16.25 -1.26 9.33
CA HIS A 143 -16.40 -0.24 10.36
C HIS A 143 -17.20 -0.75 11.58
N SER A 144 -17.08 -0.08 12.73
CA SER A 144 -17.82 -0.43 13.95
C SER A 144 -19.26 0.07 13.93
N ASP A 145 -19.46 1.27 13.42
CA ASP A 145 -20.74 1.97 13.27
C ASP A 145 -21.47 1.50 12.00
N GLU A 146 -22.73 1.06 12.15
CA GLU A 146 -23.56 0.54 11.05
C GLU A 146 -24.00 1.64 10.08
N GLN A 147 -24.18 2.87 10.55
CA GLN A 147 -24.51 3.99 9.67
C GLN A 147 -23.41 4.17 8.60
N ARG A 148 -22.15 4.02 9.00
CA ARG A 148 -21.00 4.09 8.07
C ARG A 148 -20.92 2.91 7.13
N ILE A 149 -21.35 1.73 7.57
CA ILE A 149 -21.43 0.56 6.71
C ILE A 149 -22.50 0.78 5.65
N GLN A 150 -23.66 1.32 6.03
CA GLN A 150 -24.75 1.61 5.10
C GLN A 150 -24.33 2.66 4.05
N GLU A 151 -23.74 3.77 4.47
CA GLU A 151 -23.17 4.78 3.56
C GLU A 151 -22.15 4.16 2.59
N ALA A 152 -21.27 3.27 3.07
CA ALA A 152 -20.30 2.58 2.23
C ALA A 152 -20.95 1.60 1.25
N ILE A 153 -22.04 0.93 1.63
CA ILE A 153 -22.82 0.05 0.73
C ILE A 153 -23.47 0.87 -0.38
N ASP A 154 -24.07 2.02 -0.06
CA ASP A 154 -24.73 2.89 -1.03
C ASP A 154 -23.72 3.47 -2.04
N GLU A 155 -22.58 3.96 -1.56
CA GLU A 155 -21.49 4.45 -2.41
C GLU A 155 -20.89 3.33 -3.29
N LEU A 156 -20.69 2.13 -2.75
CA LEU A 156 -20.26 0.97 -3.54
C LEU A 156 -21.28 0.60 -4.60
N SER A 157 -22.58 0.62 -4.29
CA SER A 157 -23.63 0.35 -5.26
C SER A 157 -23.54 1.32 -6.44
N GLY A 158 -23.35 2.62 -6.16
CA GLY A 158 -23.17 3.65 -7.19
C GLY A 158 -21.94 3.41 -8.08
N ILE A 159 -20.79 3.11 -7.49
CA ILE A 159 -19.56 2.85 -8.25
C ILE A 159 -19.69 1.60 -9.12
N LEU A 160 -20.32 0.54 -8.60
CA LEU A 160 -20.47 -0.75 -9.29
C LEU A 160 -21.47 -0.73 -10.45
N VAL A 161 -22.22 0.36 -10.64
CA VAL A 161 -23.00 0.58 -11.86
C VAL A 161 -22.10 0.89 -13.05
N ALA A 162 -21.01 1.64 -12.83
CA ALA A 162 -20.09 2.06 -13.89
C ALA A 162 -18.85 1.17 -13.99
N GLU A 163 -18.42 0.56 -12.88
CA GLU A 163 -17.18 -0.20 -12.78
C GLU A 163 -17.39 -1.65 -12.32
N LEU A 164 -16.54 -2.56 -12.79
CA LEU A 164 -16.52 -3.94 -12.29
C LEU A 164 -15.93 -4.02 -10.87
N PRO A 165 -16.41 -4.94 -10.01
CA PRO A 165 -15.84 -5.13 -8.67
C PRO A 165 -14.37 -5.58 -8.73
N LYS A 166 -13.45 -4.77 -8.22
CA LYS A 166 -12.00 -5.09 -8.18
C LYS A 166 -11.68 -6.34 -7.38
N ARG A 167 -12.40 -6.57 -6.27
CA ARG A 167 -12.18 -7.68 -5.33
C ARG A 167 -13.49 -8.39 -4.99
N ARG A 168 -14.13 -8.97 -6.00
CA ARG A 168 -15.45 -9.61 -5.90
C ARG A 168 -15.57 -10.61 -4.74
N ALA A 169 -14.63 -11.54 -4.59
CA ALA A 169 -14.69 -12.55 -3.53
C ALA A 169 -14.64 -11.96 -2.11
N VAL A 170 -13.84 -10.90 -1.91
CA VAL A 170 -13.74 -10.20 -0.63
C VAL A 170 -15.02 -9.41 -0.36
N LEU A 171 -15.55 -8.73 -1.37
CA LEU A 171 -16.81 -7.99 -1.28
C LEU A 171 -17.97 -8.93 -0.92
N GLU A 172 -18.15 -10.04 -1.64
CA GLU A 172 -19.22 -11.02 -1.36
C GLU A 172 -19.10 -11.61 0.05
N SER A 173 -17.88 -11.93 0.50
CA SER A 173 -17.64 -12.46 1.85
C SER A 173 -17.98 -11.43 2.94
N ARG A 174 -17.58 -10.17 2.76
CA ARG A 174 -17.90 -9.07 3.69
C ARG A 174 -19.40 -8.79 3.73
N LEU A 175 -20.06 -8.71 2.57
CA LEU A 175 -21.50 -8.48 2.50
C LEU A 175 -22.31 -9.61 3.12
N ARG A 176 -21.92 -10.87 2.88
CA ARG A 176 -22.58 -12.02 3.53
C ARG A 176 -22.46 -11.96 5.05
N ARG A 177 -21.29 -11.58 5.57
CA ARG A 177 -21.11 -11.41 7.02
C ARG A 177 -21.98 -10.28 7.57
N ILE A 178 -22.10 -9.17 6.86
CA ILE A 178 -22.97 -8.05 7.28
C ILE A 178 -24.44 -8.51 7.30
N GLU A 179 -24.89 -9.23 6.28
CA GLU A 179 -26.23 -9.83 6.19
C GLU A 179 -26.52 -10.78 7.38
N GLU A 180 -25.55 -11.60 7.78
CA GLU A 180 -25.70 -12.57 8.88
C GLU A 180 -25.68 -11.92 10.28
N PHE A 181 -24.92 -10.83 10.47
CA PHE A 181 -24.55 -10.36 11.81
C PHE A 181 -24.82 -8.89 12.12
N ALA A 182 -25.27 -8.07 11.16
CA ALA A 182 -25.65 -6.69 11.45
C ALA A 182 -26.90 -6.64 12.34
N GLU A 183 -26.91 -5.71 13.28
CA GLU A 183 -27.99 -5.52 14.25
C GLU A 183 -29.19 -4.85 13.59
N GLU A 184 -28.95 -3.87 12.71
CA GLU A 184 -30.02 -3.18 12.01
C GLU A 184 -30.55 -3.99 10.82
N PRO A 185 -31.89 -4.14 10.70
CA PRO A 185 -32.48 -4.84 9.55
C PRO A 185 -32.19 -4.12 8.23
N ALA A 186 -32.18 -2.77 8.24
CA ALA A 186 -31.88 -1.97 7.05
C ALA A 186 -30.48 -2.25 6.49
N THR A 187 -29.47 -2.37 7.36
CA THR A 187 -28.09 -2.71 6.98
C THR A 187 -28.02 -4.11 6.36
N ARG A 188 -28.72 -5.09 6.93
CA ARG A 188 -28.78 -6.47 6.39
C ARG A 188 -29.40 -6.50 5.00
N GLU A 189 -30.54 -5.82 4.82
CA GLU A 189 -31.22 -5.74 3.52
C GLU A 189 -30.37 -5.02 2.47
N ALA A 190 -29.69 -3.93 2.85
CA ALA A 190 -28.79 -3.21 1.95
C ALA A 190 -27.62 -4.09 1.49
N ALA A 191 -27.00 -4.84 2.41
CA ALA A 191 -25.94 -5.77 2.10
C ALA A 191 -26.40 -6.92 1.20
N GLU A 192 -27.59 -7.48 1.45
CA GLU A 192 -28.19 -8.52 0.63
C GLU A 192 -28.45 -8.03 -0.81
N ARG A 193 -29.06 -6.85 -0.97
CA ARG A 193 -29.32 -6.25 -2.29
C ARG A 193 -28.03 -6.07 -3.09
N LEU A 194 -27.00 -5.49 -2.48
CA LEU A 194 -25.71 -5.29 -3.14
C LEU A 194 -25.04 -6.63 -3.47
N ARG A 195 -25.14 -7.62 -2.59
CA ARG A 195 -24.58 -8.96 -2.82
C ARG A 195 -25.24 -9.66 -4.01
N ARG A 196 -26.56 -9.56 -4.16
CA ARG A 196 -27.32 -10.09 -5.31
C ARG A 196 -26.86 -9.44 -6.62
N GLN A 197 -26.75 -8.11 -6.63
CA GLN A 197 -26.23 -7.33 -7.76
C GLN A 197 -24.82 -7.80 -8.18
N VAL A 198 -23.91 -7.98 -7.23
CA VAL A 198 -22.53 -8.41 -7.49
C VAL A 198 -22.44 -9.89 -7.90
N SER A 199 -23.27 -10.75 -7.31
CA SER A 199 -23.29 -12.18 -7.64
C SER A 199 -23.95 -12.47 -8.99
N GLY A 200 -24.73 -11.53 -9.54
CA GLY A 200 -25.55 -11.73 -10.73
C GLY A 200 -26.67 -12.75 -10.54
N ARG A 201 -27.19 -12.87 -9.31
CA ARG A 201 -28.29 -13.77 -8.93
C ARG A 201 -29.45 -13.01 -8.33
#